data_AF-A0A1M6LH36-F1
#
_entry.id   AF-A0A1M6LH36-F1
#
_cell.length_a   1.000
_cell.length_b   1.000
_cell.length_c   1.000
_cell.angle_alpha   90.00
_cell.angle_beta   90.00
_cell.angle_gamma   90.00
#
_symmetry.space_group_name_H-M   'P 1'
#
loop_
_entity.id
_entity.type
_entity.pdbx_description
1 polymer ?
#
loop_
_entity_poly.entity_id
_entity_poly.type
_entity_poly.pdbx_seq_one_letter_code
_entity_poly.pdbx_strand_id
1 'polypeptide(L)'
;MRVPILFLIIIVNCGCNNPKAISKAEKFEIILTENKKLEIIYGDYVFKNTEANRLNNEGIDALKEEDYDNAETKFIAAIRLEPDNPAILNNLGNIYREKGTHRMAMEYYKESFIFSDSTYFPSAFNMGVIRNLMGEYDKSFEIFEYILSRTKSENERTTVMYEMAHVMIKQNKCSEAINLYDSIKTDLYKFSEYKEDIAKFEKKIKNCTE
;
A
#
# COMPACT_ATOMS: atom_id res chain seq x y z
N MET A 1 48.75 -8.49 43.59
CA MET A 1 48.66 -7.80 42.29
C MET A 1 47.43 -8.35 41.57
N ARG A 2 46.29 -7.65 41.68
CA ARG A 2 45.00 -8.06 41.10
C ARG A 2 44.82 -7.26 39.81
N VAL A 3 44.77 -7.95 38.67
CA VAL A 3 44.43 -7.35 37.37
C VAL A 3 42.93 -7.54 37.18
N PRO A 4 42.13 -6.48 37.03
CA PRO A 4 40.69 -6.63 36.82
C PRO A 4 40.41 -7.01 35.36
N ILE A 5 39.64 -8.08 35.17
CA ILE A 5 39.12 -8.52 33.88
C ILE A 5 37.93 -7.61 33.54
N LEU A 6 38.13 -6.75 32.53
CA LEU A 6 37.11 -5.86 31.99
C LEU A 6 36.10 -6.69 31.18
N PHE A 7 34.84 -6.69 31.60
CA PHE A 7 33.71 -7.23 30.85
C PHE A 7 33.56 -6.44 29.53
N LEU A 8 33.80 -7.10 28.39
CA LEU A 8 33.47 -6.53 27.08
C LEU A 8 31.98 -6.81 26.80
N ILE A 9 31.13 -5.87 27.20
CA ILE A 9 29.73 -5.81 26.75
C ILE A 9 29.77 -5.27 25.32
N ILE A 10 29.57 -6.15 24.33
CA ILE A 10 29.34 -5.72 22.95
C ILE A 10 27.91 -5.15 22.90
N ILE A 11 27.81 -3.84 23.11
CA ILE A 11 26.64 -3.06 22.74
C ILE A 11 26.68 -2.97 21.21
N VAL A 12 25.85 -3.76 20.51
CA VAL A 12 25.57 -3.49 19.09
C VAL A 12 24.67 -2.26 19.07
N ASN A 13 25.34 -1.10 19.06
CA ASN A 13 24.74 0.21 18.95
C ASN A 13 24.29 0.42 17.49
N CYS A 14 23.11 1.03 17.34
CA CYS A 14 22.46 1.37 16.10
C CYS A 14 23.40 1.98 15.05
N GLY A 15 23.33 1.45 13.83
CA GLY A 15 23.83 2.07 12.62
C GLY A 15 22.70 2.65 11.76
N CYS A 16 21.80 3.46 12.34
CA CYS A 16 20.98 4.38 11.54
C CYS A 16 21.89 5.52 11.09
N ASN A 17 22.39 5.47 9.85
CA ASN A 17 22.85 6.66 9.12
C ASN A 17 23.13 6.33 7.65
N ASN A 18 22.13 6.57 6.80
CA ASN A 18 22.43 7.24 5.53
C ASN A 18 21.24 8.10 5.09
N PRO A 19 21.30 9.43 5.27
CA PRO A 19 20.32 10.37 4.78
C PRO A 19 20.65 10.71 3.32
N LYS A 20 20.10 9.95 2.37
CA LYS A 20 20.12 10.33 0.96
C LYS A 20 18.73 10.22 0.35
N ALA A 21 18.07 11.37 0.39
CA ALA A 21 17.12 11.84 -0.60
C ALA A 21 15.90 10.95 -0.88
N ILE A 22 14.88 11.08 -0.03
CA ILE A 22 13.50 11.04 -0.47
C ILE A 22 13.27 12.35 -1.24
N SER A 23 13.77 12.44 -2.47
CA SER A 23 13.54 13.59 -3.32
C SER A 23 12.27 13.36 -4.13
N LYS A 24 11.25 14.14 -3.80
CA LYS A 24 10.02 14.38 -4.57
C LYS A 24 9.05 13.19 -4.59
N ALA A 25 8.01 13.30 -3.78
CA ALA A 25 6.81 12.49 -3.95
C ALA A 25 6.18 12.86 -5.29
N GLU A 26 6.50 12.11 -6.35
CA GLU A 26 5.92 12.29 -7.68
C GLU A 26 4.91 11.18 -7.96
N LYS A 27 3.65 11.60 -7.99
CA LYS A 27 2.44 10.94 -8.51
C LYS A 27 2.21 9.47 -8.12
N PHE A 28 1.58 9.28 -6.97
CA PHE A 28 0.86 8.05 -6.63
C PHE A 28 -0.52 8.09 -7.31
N GLU A 29 -0.81 7.16 -8.22
CA GLU A 29 -2.17 6.92 -8.73
C GLU A 29 -2.75 5.69 -8.04
N ILE A 30 -3.76 5.93 -7.22
CA ILE A 30 -4.63 4.92 -6.60
C ILE A 30 -5.91 4.99 -7.45
N ILE A 31 -6.11 3.98 -8.31
CA ILE A 31 -7.32 3.79 -9.11
C ILE A 31 -8.16 2.60 -8.60
N LEU A 32 -8.99 2.81 -7.57
CA LEU A 32 -9.83 1.76 -6.99
C LEU A 32 -11.11 1.63 -7.81
N THR A 33 -11.06 0.91 -8.92
CA THR A 33 -12.30 0.65 -9.68
C THR A 33 -13.18 -0.44 -9.04
N GLU A 34 -14.49 -0.32 -9.28
CA GLU A 34 -15.59 -1.14 -8.73
C GLU A 34 -15.42 -2.67 -8.68
N ASN A 35 -14.46 -3.23 -9.41
CA ASN A 35 -14.27 -4.68 -9.52
C ASN A 35 -13.23 -5.27 -8.54
N LYS A 36 -12.79 -4.52 -7.51
CA LYS A 36 -11.61 -4.87 -6.70
C LYS A 36 -10.33 -4.96 -7.55
N LYS A 37 -10.32 -4.28 -8.71
CA LYS A 37 -9.22 -4.36 -9.66
C LYS A 37 -7.97 -3.67 -9.09
N LEU A 38 -6.82 -4.15 -9.55
CA LEU A 38 -5.52 -3.73 -9.11
C LEU A 38 -5.23 -2.24 -9.28
N GLU A 39 -4.65 -1.65 -8.24
CA GLU A 39 -4.02 -0.34 -8.32
C GLU A 39 -2.53 -0.50 -8.54
N ILE A 40 -2.06 -0.06 -9.70
CA ILE A 40 -0.64 0.04 -9.96
C ILE A 40 -0.16 1.31 -9.29
N ILE A 41 0.49 1.13 -8.14
CA ILE A 41 1.02 2.25 -7.40
C ILE A 41 2.43 2.55 -7.93
N TYR A 42 2.56 3.66 -8.66
CA TYR A 42 3.86 4.24 -8.99
C TYR A 42 4.48 4.76 -7.71
N GLY A 43 5.44 4.04 -7.17
CA GLY A 43 6.33 4.56 -6.15
C GLY A 43 7.74 4.48 -6.68
N ASP A 44 8.41 5.61 -6.76
CA ASP A 44 9.84 5.67 -7.11
C ASP A 44 10.66 5.07 -5.96
N TYR A 45 10.74 3.75 -5.92
CA TYR A 45 11.80 3.08 -5.19
C TYR A 45 13.01 3.00 -6.12
N VAL A 46 14.19 3.27 -5.57
CA VAL A 46 15.42 3.30 -6.36
C VAL A 46 15.77 1.88 -6.81
N PHE A 47 15.71 1.65 -8.12
CA PHE A 47 16.24 0.44 -8.73
C PHE A 47 17.76 0.56 -8.87
N LYS A 48 18.48 -0.38 -8.25
CA LYS A 48 19.95 -0.49 -8.35
C LYS A 48 20.37 -1.16 -9.66
N ASN A 49 19.48 -1.94 -10.26
CA ASN A 49 19.65 -2.75 -11.45
C ASN A 49 18.66 -2.28 -12.53
N THR A 50 19.22 -1.76 -13.63
CA THR A 50 18.42 -1.26 -14.76
C THR A 50 17.53 -2.32 -15.39
N GLU A 51 17.98 -3.58 -15.43
CA GLU A 51 17.20 -4.70 -15.94
C GLU A 51 16.03 -5.04 -15.02
N ALA A 52 16.23 -4.95 -13.69
CA ALA A 52 15.14 -5.11 -12.73
C ALA A 52 14.06 -4.02 -12.93
N ASN A 53 14.49 -2.77 -13.13
CA ASN A 53 13.57 -1.66 -13.42
C ASN A 53 12.80 -1.89 -14.73
N ARG A 54 13.50 -2.29 -15.79
CA ARG A 54 12.89 -2.58 -17.10
C ARG A 54 11.84 -3.69 -16.97
N LEU A 55 12.18 -4.81 -16.33
CA LEU A 55 11.27 -5.92 -16.09
C LEU A 55 10.08 -5.51 -15.22
N ASN A 56 10.30 -4.69 -14.19
CA ASN A 56 9.22 -4.14 -13.37
C ASN A 56 8.25 -3.30 -14.22
N ASN A 57 8.76 -2.43 -15.10
CA ASN A 57 7.92 -1.61 -15.96
C ASN A 57 7.15 -2.46 -17.00
N GLU A 58 7.77 -3.49 -17.58
CA GLU A 58 7.05 -4.45 -18.43
C GLU A 58 5.94 -5.19 -17.67
N GLY A 59 6.19 -5.56 -16.41
CA GLY A 59 5.17 -6.16 -15.56
C GLY A 59 4.01 -5.22 -15.25
N ILE A 60 4.31 -3.93 -15.04
CA ILE A 60 3.31 -2.88 -14.88
C ILE A 60 2.48 -2.71 -16.15
N ASP A 61 3.09 -2.72 -17.33
CA ASP A 61 2.35 -2.59 -18.58
C ASP A 61 1.45 -3.80 -18.84
N ALA A 62 1.94 -5.01 -18.58
CA ALA A 62 1.13 -6.22 -18.63
C ALA A 62 -0.04 -6.19 -17.63
N LEU A 63 0.15 -5.62 -16.42
CA LEU A 63 -0.92 -5.41 -15.45
C LEU A 63 -2.02 -4.49 -15.96
N LYS A 64 -1.67 -3.41 -16.68
CA LYS A 64 -2.67 -2.49 -17.27
C LYS A 64 -3.54 -3.21 -18.30
N GLU A 65 -2.94 -4.16 -19.02
CA GLU A 65 -3.61 -5.03 -19.98
C GLU A 65 -4.36 -6.20 -19.33
N GLU A 66 -4.37 -6.30 -17.99
CA GLU A 66 -4.95 -7.42 -17.23
C GLU A 66 -4.29 -8.78 -17.50
N ASP A 67 -3.08 -8.79 -18.09
CA ASP A 67 -2.28 -10.00 -18.30
C ASP A 67 -1.50 -10.34 -17.02
N TYR A 68 -2.21 -10.91 -16.04
CA TYR A 68 -1.64 -11.23 -14.72
C TYR A 68 -0.53 -12.27 -14.77
N ASP A 69 -0.53 -13.19 -15.74
CA ASP A 69 0.47 -14.26 -15.84
C ASP A 69 1.78 -13.76 -16.42
N ASN A 70 1.71 -12.91 -17.46
CA ASN A 70 2.89 -12.24 -17.97
C ASN A 70 3.44 -11.26 -16.94
N ALA A 71 2.58 -10.45 -16.31
CA ALA A 71 3.01 -9.54 -15.25
C ALA A 71 3.73 -10.26 -14.10
N GLU A 72 3.18 -11.38 -13.61
CA GLU A 72 3.84 -12.22 -12.61
C GLU A 72 5.21 -12.69 -13.08
N THR A 73 5.32 -13.18 -14.32
CA THR A 73 6.58 -13.63 -14.91
C THR A 73 7.63 -12.51 -14.90
N LYS A 74 7.23 -11.29 -15.28
CA LYS A 74 8.11 -10.12 -15.29
C LYS A 74 8.55 -9.71 -13.90
N PHE A 75 7.63 -9.65 -12.94
CA PHE A 75 7.98 -9.30 -11.56
C PHE A 75 8.83 -10.37 -10.87
N ILE A 76 8.59 -11.66 -11.13
CA ILE A 76 9.44 -12.75 -10.64
C ILE A 76 10.87 -12.64 -11.23
N ALA A 77 11.00 -12.25 -12.50
CA ALA A 77 12.30 -12.00 -13.08
C ALA A 77 12.99 -10.77 -12.43
N ALA A 78 12.23 -9.70 -12.17
CA ALA A 78 12.73 -8.49 -11.53
C ALA A 78 13.18 -8.73 -10.07
N ILE A 79 12.39 -9.45 -9.27
CA ILE A 79 12.69 -9.71 -7.85
C ILE A 79 13.91 -10.62 -7.68
N ARG A 80 14.22 -11.48 -8.67
CA ARG A 80 15.47 -12.26 -8.67
C ARG A 80 16.71 -11.39 -8.79
N LEU A 81 16.58 -10.21 -9.40
CA LEU A 81 17.66 -9.24 -9.57
C LEU A 81 17.77 -8.28 -8.39
N GLU A 82 16.64 -7.91 -7.79
CA GLU A 82 16.57 -7.08 -6.58
C GLU A 82 15.58 -7.66 -5.55
N PRO A 83 16.01 -8.63 -4.73
CA PRO A 83 15.12 -9.31 -3.79
C PRO A 83 14.56 -8.42 -2.68
N ASP A 84 15.21 -7.29 -2.41
CA ASP A 84 14.89 -6.35 -1.34
C ASP A 84 14.14 -5.11 -1.85
N ASN A 85 13.71 -5.05 -3.12
CA ASN A 85 13.05 -3.88 -3.67
C ASN A 85 11.55 -3.84 -3.31
N PRO A 86 11.10 -2.87 -2.49
CA PRO A 86 9.71 -2.77 -2.06
C PRO A 86 8.71 -2.56 -3.20
N ALA A 87 9.07 -1.86 -4.28
CA ALA A 87 8.16 -1.64 -5.40
C ALA A 87 7.83 -2.96 -6.11
N ILE A 88 8.84 -3.80 -6.36
CA ILE A 88 8.64 -5.12 -7.00
C ILE A 88 7.81 -6.03 -6.09
N LEU A 89 8.15 -6.10 -4.80
CA LEU A 89 7.40 -6.90 -3.82
C LEU A 89 5.94 -6.44 -3.72
N ASN A 90 5.69 -5.14 -3.68
CA ASN A 90 4.34 -4.59 -3.71
C ASN A 90 3.59 -5.01 -4.98
N ASN A 91 4.24 -4.93 -6.14
CA ASN A 91 3.67 -5.33 -7.43
C ASN A 91 3.35 -6.84 -7.50
N LEU A 92 4.17 -7.70 -6.89
CA LEU A 92 3.83 -9.12 -6.72
C LEU A 92 2.62 -9.33 -5.81
N GLY A 93 2.59 -8.65 -4.66
CA GLY A 93 1.43 -8.72 -3.76
C GLY A 93 0.14 -8.30 -4.46
N ASN A 94 0.28 -7.30 -5.31
CA ASN A 94 -0.73 -6.79 -6.21
C ASN A 94 -1.27 -7.88 -7.17
N ILE A 95 -0.41 -8.64 -7.86
CA ILE A 95 -0.82 -9.78 -8.68
C ILE A 95 -1.63 -10.80 -7.87
N TYR A 96 -1.12 -11.18 -6.70
CA TYR A 96 -1.78 -12.19 -5.87
C TYR A 96 -3.09 -11.71 -5.25
N ARG A 97 -3.30 -10.39 -5.13
CA ARG A 97 -4.59 -9.81 -4.77
C ARG A 97 -5.63 -10.09 -5.85
N GLU A 98 -5.29 -9.80 -7.11
CA GLU A 98 -6.19 -10.00 -8.26
C GLU A 98 -6.50 -11.47 -8.51
N LYS A 99 -5.51 -12.35 -8.31
CA LYS A 99 -5.71 -13.80 -8.34
C LYS A 99 -6.56 -14.33 -7.18
N GLY A 100 -7.03 -13.47 -6.26
CA GLY A 100 -7.84 -13.86 -5.10
C GLY A 100 -7.05 -14.55 -3.98
N THR A 101 -5.74 -14.70 -4.13
CA THR A 101 -4.84 -15.34 -3.17
C THR A 101 -4.38 -14.37 -2.09
N HIS A 102 -5.35 -13.83 -1.33
CA HIS A 102 -5.15 -12.74 -0.37
C HIS A 102 -4.06 -12.99 0.67
N ARG A 103 -3.87 -14.25 1.11
CA ARG A 103 -2.79 -14.59 2.03
C ARG A 103 -1.40 -14.39 1.41
N MET A 104 -1.20 -14.77 0.15
CA MET A 104 0.08 -14.54 -0.53
C MET A 104 0.30 -13.04 -0.78
N ALA A 105 -0.75 -12.32 -1.18
CA ALA A 105 -0.70 -10.86 -1.31
C ALA A 105 -0.19 -10.19 -0.02
N MET A 106 -0.76 -10.58 1.13
CA MET A 106 -0.36 -10.08 2.44
C MET A 106 1.13 -10.33 2.76
N GLU A 107 1.67 -11.51 2.43
CA GLU A 107 3.10 -11.79 2.68
C GLU A 107 4.00 -10.86 1.84
N TYR A 108 3.72 -10.69 0.56
CA TYR A 108 4.49 -9.80 -0.30
C TYR A 108 4.41 -8.32 0.11
N TYR A 109 3.21 -7.84 0.48
CA TYR A 109 3.10 -6.48 1.00
C TYR A 109 3.83 -6.31 2.33
N LYS A 110 3.80 -7.31 3.21
CA LYS A 110 4.53 -7.29 4.48
C LYS A 110 6.05 -7.25 4.25
N GLU A 111 6.57 -8.06 3.33
CA GLU A 111 7.98 -8.01 2.95
C GLU A 111 8.35 -6.63 2.39
N SER A 112 7.56 -6.11 1.44
CA SER A 112 7.76 -4.76 0.90
C SER A 112 7.81 -3.68 2.00
N PHE A 113 6.86 -3.75 2.93
CA PHE A 113 6.80 -2.84 4.06
C PHE A 113 8.05 -2.95 4.95
N ILE A 114 8.52 -4.16 5.24
CA ILE A 114 9.74 -4.41 6.04
C ILE A 114 10.98 -3.87 5.31
N PHE A 115 11.17 -4.18 4.03
CA PHE A 115 12.35 -3.75 3.26
C PHE A 115 12.38 -2.24 3.00
N SER A 116 11.23 -1.56 3.10
CA SER A 116 11.15 -0.09 3.05
C SER A 116 11.35 0.60 4.40
N ASP A 117 11.87 -0.10 5.41
CA ASP A 117 11.95 0.40 6.79
C ASP A 117 10.59 0.89 7.33
N SER A 118 9.51 0.23 6.93
CA SER A 118 8.13 0.55 7.34
C SER A 118 7.64 1.93 6.88
N THR A 119 8.16 2.43 5.75
CA THR A 119 7.84 3.77 5.22
C THR A 119 7.09 3.77 3.89
N TYR A 120 7.05 2.64 3.17
CA TYR A 120 6.38 2.59 1.87
C TYR A 120 4.86 2.53 2.03
N PHE A 121 4.23 3.69 1.90
CA PHE A 121 2.78 3.89 1.97
C PHE A 121 1.99 2.87 1.13
N PRO A 122 2.33 2.59 -0.14
CA PRO A 122 1.56 1.67 -1.00
C PRO A 122 1.33 0.30 -0.37
N SER A 123 2.39 -0.27 0.24
CA SER A 123 2.28 -1.59 0.84
C SER A 123 1.49 -1.59 2.14
N ALA A 124 1.66 -0.57 2.98
CA ALA A 124 0.82 -0.42 4.18
C ALA A 124 -0.66 -0.27 3.80
N PHE A 125 -0.96 0.59 2.83
CA PHE A 125 -2.32 0.80 2.32
C PHE A 125 -2.93 -0.50 1.77
N ASN A 126 -2.19 -1.19 0.90
CA ASN A 126 -2.61 -2.46 0.33
C ASN A 126 -2.83 -3.56 1.40
N MET A 127 -2.03 -3.59 2.47
CA MET A 127 -2.27 -4.49 3.60
C MET A 127 -3.62 -4.21 4.27
N GLY A 128 -3.97 -2.94 4.48
CA GLY A 128 -5.27 -2.54 5.01
C GLY A 128 -6.41 -3.01 4.10
N VAL A 129 -6.31 -2.74 2.81
CA VAL A 129 -7.29 -3.20 1.80
C VAL A 129 -7.43 -4.73 1.80
N ILE A 130 -6.33 -5.49 1.87
CA ILE A 130 -6.41 -6.95 1.96
C ILE A 130 -7.10 -7.41 3.25
N ARG A 131 -6.82 -6.79 4.40
CA ARG A 131 -7.51 -7.13 5.66
C ARG A 131 -9.01 -6.93 5.53
N ASN A 132 -9.44 -5.83 4.91
CA ASN A 132 -10.84 -5.59 4.59
C ASN A 132 -11.42 -6.69 3.66
N LEU A 133 -10.72 -7.05 2.59
CA LEU A 133 -11.14 -8.10 1.67
C LEU A 133 -11.26 -9.48 2.34
N MET A 134 -10.47 -9.73 3.38
CA MET A 134 -10.53 -10.93 4.22
C MET A 134 -11.61 -10.87 5.31
N GLY A 135 -12.33 -9.75 5.45
CA GLY A 135 -13.32 -9.52 6.51
C GLY A 135 -12.71 -9.20 7.87
N GLU A 136 -11.39 -8.97 7.94
CA GLU A 136 -10.65 -8.62 9.15
C GLU A 136 -10.69 -7.10 9.39
N TYR A 137 -11.90 -6.56 9.55
CA TYR A 137 -12.14 -5.12 9.56
C TYR A 137 -11.36 -4.38 10.65
N ASP A 138 -11.30 -4.90 11.88
CA ASP A 138 -10.58 -4.24 12.98
C ASP A 138 -9.08 -4.10 12.68
N LYS A 139 -8.47 -5.13 12.09
CA LYS A 139 -7.06 -5.09 11.65
C LYS A 139 -6.84 -4.15 10.46
N SER A 140 -7.86 -4.00 9.59
CA SER A 140 -7.82 -2.99 8.52
C SER A 140 -7.73 -1.59 9.13
N PHE A 141 -8.54 -1.32 10.16
CA PHE A 141 -8.53 -0.05 10.88
C PHE A 141 -7.20 0.21 11.58
N GLU A 142 -6.62 -0.77 12.28
CA GLU A 142 -5.30 -0.63 12.93
C GLU A 142 -4.22 -0.17 11.94
N ILE A 143 -4.21 -0.75 10.73
CA ILE A 143 -3.26 -0.37 9.68
C ILE A 143 -3.54 1.04 9.15
N PHE A 144 -4.81 1.37 8.90
CA PHE A 144 -5.18 2.70 8.42
C PHE A 144 -4.88 3.80 9.44
N GLU A 145 -5.14 3.57 10.72
CA GLU A 145 -4.77 4.47 11.82
C GLU A 145 -3.26 4.66 11.93
N TYR A 146 -2.48 3.58 11.77
CA TYR A 146 -1.03 3.68 11.69
C TYR A 146 -0.59 4.62 10.56
N ILE A 147 -1.15 4.48 9.37
CA ILE A 147 -0.85 5.34 8.23
C ILE A 147 -1.22 6.80 8.53
N LEU A 148 -2.43 7.04 9.04
CA LEU A 148 -2.93 8.38 9.38
C LEU A 148 -2.08 9.10 10.45
N SER A 149 -1.48 8.35 11.37
CA SER A 149 -0.58 8.87 12.41
C SER A 149 0.79 9.32 11.88
N ARG A 150 1.21 8.82 10.72
CA ARG A 150 2.53 9.06 10.13
C ARG A 150 2.49 9.97 8.92
N THR A 151 1.42 9.90 8.13
CA THR A 151 1.33 10.65 6.88
C THR A 151 1.20 12.14 7.12
N LYS A 152 1.94 12.91 6.31
CA LYS A 152 1.80 14.37 6.16
C LYS A 152 1.14 14.75 4.83
N SER A 153 0.85 13.76 3.99
CA SER A 153 0.24 13.95 2.67
C SER A 153 -1.27 14.03 2.81
N GLU A 154 -1.86 15.13 2.32
CA GLU A 154 -3.32 15.31 2.27
C GLU A 154 -3.97 14.24 1.40
N ASN A 155 -3.32 13.86 0.30
CA ASN A 155 -3.80 12.82 -0.61
C ASN A 155 -3.86 11.46 0.11
N GLU A 156 -2.75 11.04 0.72
CA GLU A 156 -2.68 9.76 1.46
C GLU A 156 -3.72 9.70 2.57
N ARG A 157 -3.88 10.80 3.32
CA ARG A 157 -4.90 10.93 4.36
C ARG A 157 -6.30 10.73 3.79
N THR A 158 -6.62 11.46 2.72
CA THR A 158 -7.93 11.44 2.06
C THR A 158 -8.26 10.04 1.54
N THR A 159 -7.29 9.39 0.87
CA THR A 159 -7.43 8.04 0.34
C THR A 159 -7.68 7.01 1.45
N VAL A 160 -6.91 7.07 2.55
CA VAL A 160 -7.09 6.13 3.67
C VAL A 160 -8.45 6.31 4.33
N MET A 161 -8.88 7.57 4.54
CA MET A 161 -10.20 7.86 5.12
C MET A 161 -11.34 7.40 4.20
N TYR A 162 -11.16 7.48 2.88
CA TYR A 162 -12.12 6.95 1.91
C TYR A 162 -12.25 5.42 2.02
N GLU A 163 -11.13 4.70 2.14
CA GLU A 163 -11.17 3.25 2.37
C GLU A 163 -11.76 2.86 3.71
N MET A 164 -11.48 3.61 4.77
CA MET A 164 -12.13 3.41 6.07
C MET A 164 -13.66 3.55 5.96
N ALA A 165 -14.16 4.50 5.18
CA ALA A 165 -15.61 4.63 4.95
C ALA A 165 -16.19 3.39 4.22
N HIS A 166 -15.46 2.80 3.28
CA HIS A 166 -15.86 1.50 2.68
C HIS A 166 -15.89 0.37 3.70
N VAL A 167 -14.91 0.29 4.61
CA VAL A 167 -14.90 -0.70 5.70
C VAL A 167 -16.11 -0.50 6.62
N MET A 168 -16.44 0.74 7.00
CA MET A 168 -17.60 1.05 7.83
C MET A 168 -18.91 0.59 7.18
N ILE A 169 -19.09 0.80 5.87
CA ILE A 169 -20.24 0.28 5.13
C ILE A 169 -20.31 -1.25 5.20
N LYS A 170 -19.16 -1.95 5.11
CA LYS A 170 -19.11 -3.42 5.24
C LYS A 170 -19.46 -3.93 6.64
N GLN A 171 -19.31 -3.07 7.65
CA GLN A 171 -19.72 -3.33 9.04
C GLN A 171 -21.15 -2.86 9.34
N ASN A 172 -21.92 -2.39 8.35
CA ASN A 172 -23.22 -1.73 8.51
C ASN A 172 -23.19 -0.48 9.42
N LYS A 173 -22.02 0.16 9.61
CA LYS A 173 -21.87 1.42 10.36
C LYS A 173 -22.13 2.61 9.44
N CYS A 174 -23.35 2.69 8.90
CA CYS A 174 -23.68 3.62 7.82
C CYS A 174 -23.55 5.09 8.25
N SER A 175 -24.02 5.45 9.45
CA SER A 175 -23.93 6.83 9.95
C SER A 175 -22.48 7.30 10.11
N GLU A 176 -21.61 6.43 10.62
CA GLU A 176 -20.17 6.72 10.76
C GLU A 176 -19.51 6.90 9.38
N ALA A 177 -19.83 6.02 8.42
CA ALA A 177 -19.31 6.09 7.07
C ALA A 177 -19.68 7.42 6.38
N ILE A 178 -20.93 7.88 6.56
CA ILE A 178 -21.43 9.12 5.94
C ILE A 178 -20.68 10.31 6.52
N ASN A 179 -20.58 10.40 7.85
CA ASN A 179 -19.88 11.49 8.52
C ASN A 179 -18.40 11.56 8.09
N LEU A 180 -17.74 10.41 8.00
CA LEU A 180 -16.35 10.35 7.56
C LEU A 180 -16.21 10.78 6.10
N TYR A 181 -17.06 10.28 5.20
CA TYR A 181 -17.05 10.65 3.79
C TYR A 181 -17.30 12.14 3.58
N ASP A 182 -18.30 12.72 4.24
CA ASP A 182 -18.62 14.14 4.13
C ASP A 182 -17.45 15.04 4.57
N SER A 183 -16.65 14.58 5.55
CA SER A 183 -15.45 15.31 5.99
C SER A 183 -14.34 15.37 4.95
N ILE A 184 -14.27 14.40 4.03
CA ILE A 184 -13.21 14.30 3.00
C ILE A 184 -13.71 14.55 1.57
N LYS A 185 -15.03 14.64 1.37
CA LYS A 185 -15.66 14.73 0.04
C LYS A 185 -15.12 15.86 -0.82
N THR A 186 -14.94 17.04 -0.22
CA THR A 186 -14.38 18.21 -0.92
C THR A 186 -12.95 17.96 -1.40
N ASP A 187 -12.15 17.27 -0.59
CA ASP A 187 -10.76 16.94 -0.91
C ASP A 187 -10.71 15.86 -2.00
N LEU A 188 -11.57 14.84 -1.91
CA LEU A 188 -11.72 13.80 -2.92
C LEU A 188 -11.99 14.37 -4.32
N TYR A 189 -12.86 15.38 -4.45
CA TYR A 189 -13.14 15.99 -5.76
C TYR A 189 -11.98 16.79 -6.36
N LYS A 190 -10.95 17.13 -5.59
CA LYS A 190 -9.71 17.75 -6.13
C LYS A 190 -8.94 16.75 -7.00
N PHE A 191 -9.12 15.46 -6.74
CA PHE A 191 -8.41 14.36 -7.40
C PHE A 191 -9.27 13.80 -8.53
N SER A 192 -8.90 14.12 -9.78
CA SER A 192 -9.64 13.73 -10.99
C SER A 192 -9.90 12.23 -11.12
N GLU A 193 -9.00 11.42 -10.57
CA GLU A 193 -9.00 9.96 -10.58
C GLU A 193 -10.16 9.35 -9.78
N TYR A 194 -10.68 10.04 -8.77
CA TYR A 194 -11.79 9.53 -7.95
C TYR A 194 -13.18 9.88 -8.50
N LYS A 195 -13.29 10.70 -9.57
CA LYS A 195 -14.58 11.26 -10.00
C LYS A 195 -15.63 10.20 -10.32
N GLU A 196 -15.24 9.12 -11.00
CA GLU A 196 -16.17 8.04 -11.33
C GLU A 196 -16.55 7.24 -10.09
N ASP A 197 -15.58 6.92 -9.24
CA ASP A 197 -15.77 6.08 -8.05
C ASP A 197 -16.58 6.79 -6.96
N ILE A 198 -16.44 8.12 -6.83
CA ILE A 198 -17.25 8.94 -5.92
C ILE A 198 -18.75 8.76 -6.20
N ALA A 199 -19.17 8.87 -7.47
CA ALA A 199 -20.59 8.76 -7.81
C ALA A 199 -21.18 7.39 -7.43
N LYS A 200 -20.37 6.34 -7.58
CA LYS A 200 -20.74 4.96 -7.26
C LYS A 200 -20.76 4.72 -5.75
N PHE A 201 -19.77 5.25 -5.04
CA PHE A 201 -19.74 5.25 -3.59
C PHE A 201 -20.95 5.98 -3.00
N GLU A 202 -21.29 7.16 -3.52
CA GLU A 202 -22.45 7.94 -3.09
C GLU A 202 -23.76 7.18 -3.27
N LYS A 203 -23.90 6.43 -4.37
CA LYS A 203 -25.04 5.55 -4.57
C LYS A 203 -25.07 4.42 -3.53
N LYS A 204 -23.92 3.81 -3.23
CA LYS A 204 -23.79 2.71 -2.26
C LYS A 204 -24.11 3.19 -0.84
N ILE A 205 -23.54 4.31 -0.42
CA ILE A 205 -23.71 4.83 0.94
C ILE A 205 -25.13 5.37 1.17
N LYS A 206 -25.78 5.93 0.15
CA LYS A 206 -27.20 6.34 0.22
C LYS A 206 -28.16 5.17 0.47
N ASN A 207 -27.79 3.96 0.02
CA ASN A 207 -28.57 2.75 0.21
C ASN A 207 -28.13 1.93 1.44
N CYS A 208 -27.16 2.43 2.22
CA CYS A 208 -26.71 1.79 3.45
C CYS A 208 -27.74 2.04 4.55
N THR A 209 -28.27 0.96 5.15
CA THR A 209 -29.21 1.01 6.28
C THR A 209 -28.64 0.18 7.42
N GLU A 210 -28.77 0.68 8.65
CA GLU A 210 -28.31 0.02 9.88
C GLU A 210 -29.26 -1.10 10.33
#